data_AF-A0A3M6UTT1-F1
#
_entry.id   AF-A0A3M6UTT1-F1
#
_cell.length_a   1.000
_cell.length_b   1.000
_cell.length_c   1.000
_cell.angle_alpha   90.00
_cell.angle_beta   90.00
_cell.angle_gamma   90.00
#
_symmetry.space_group_name_H-M   'P 1'
#
loop_
_entity.id
_entity.type
_entity.pdbx_description
1 polymer ?
#
loop_
_entity_poly.entity_id
_entity_poly.type
_entity_poly.pdbx_seq_one_letter_code
_entity_poly.pdbx_strand_id
1 'polypeptide(L)'
;MPAIFSFATTVNMRSEQSAVNPPVISPTPCLKIRNMFDPDVETEDGWHVMIEDAILEKCIENGAGVVHIAVDKSSSEGCVYVKCDTHSSAGLAFRSLHGCWFDGRLVAVKYLTLKRYHQRFPVALEATERLNPSGSSPSSLVTFDPDEAEDEEDINDSDIEAY
;
A
#
# COMPACT_ATOMS: atom_id res chain seq x y z
N MET A 1 -12.20 -14.94 -4.24
CA MET A 1 -11.43 -14.43 -3.09
C MET A 1 -10.49 -13.40 -3.69
N PRO A 2 -10.69 -12.09 -3.48
CA PRO A 2 -9.73 -11.12 -4.01
C PRO A 2 -8.38 -11.37 -3.34
N ALA A 3 -7.30 -11.38 -4.13
CA ALA A 3 -5.95 -11.38 -3.60
C ALA A 3 -5.79 -10.08 -2.80
N ILE A 4 -5.61 -10.20 -1.48
CA ILE A 4 -5.37 -9.02 -0.64
C ILE A 4 -3.94 -8.58 -0.97
N PHE A 5 -3.80 -7.57 -1.84
CA PHE A 5 -2.54 -6.94 -2.18
C PHE A 5 -1.96 -6.24 -0.95
N SER A 6 -1.27 -7.00 -0.10
CA SER A 6 -0.71 -6.50 1.14
C SER A 6 0.73 -6.94 1.30
N PHE A 7 1.52 -6.06 1.91
CA PHE A 7 2.90 -6.36 2.27
C PHE A 7 2.93 -7.18 3.56
N ALA A 8 3.46 -8.40 3.48
CA ALA A 8 3.78 -9.16 4.67
C ALA A 8 5.08 -8.64 5.29
N THR A 9 5.03 -8.30 6.59
CA THR A 9 6.21 -7.95 7.36
C THR A 9 7.06 -9.21 7.57
N THR A 10 8.31 -9.20 7.09
CA THR A 10 9.29 -10.20 7.51
C THR A 10 9.55 -10.04 9.00
N VAL A 11 9.40 -11.13 9.77
CA VAL A 11 9.88 -11.20 11.16
C VAL A 11 11.36 -10.80 11.12
N ASN A 12 11.66 -9.69 11.78
CA ASN A 12 12.92 -8.98 11.71
C ASN A 12 14.08 -9.91 12.11
N MET A 13 14.72 -10.60 11.15
CA MET A 13 16.14 -10.91 11.32
C MET A 13 16.84 -9.56 11.19
N ARG A 14 17.07 -8.91 12.34
CA ARG A 14 18.12 -7.91 12.45
C ARG A 14 19.41 -8.61 12.03
N SER A 15 19.71 -8.59 10.74
CA SER A 15 21.06 -8.80 10.29
C SER A 15 21.82 -7.59 10.81
N GLU A 16 22.62 -7.80 11.86
CA GLU A 16 23.74 -6.92 12.18
C GLU A 16 24.77 -7.02 11.04
N GLN A 17 24.38 -6.63 9.83
CA GLN A 17 25.33 -6.26 8.80
C GLN A 17 25.85 -4.89 9.21
N SER A 18 27.10 -4.89 9.70
CA SER A 18 27.97 -3.73 9.96
C SER A 18 27.34 -2.42 9.52
N ALA A 19 26.93 -1.61 10.50
CA ALA A 19 26.25 -0.34 10.33
C ALA A 19 26.99 0.62 9.39
N VAL A 20 26.78 0.47 8.09
CA VAL A 20 26.86 1.56 7.14
C VAL A 20 25.53 2.27 7.28
N ASN A 21 25.52 3.38 8.04
CA ASN A 21 24.37 4.27 8.09
C ASN A 21 23.91 4.48 6.64
N PRO A 22 22.66 4.10 6.26
CA PRO A 22 22.18 4.41 4.94
C PRO A 22 22.33 5.92 4.77
N PRO A 23 22.83 6.40 3.61
CA PRO A 23 23.05 7.82 3.41
C PRO A 23 21.79 8.56 3.81
N VAL A 24 21.95 9.57 4.68
CA VAL A 24 20.83 10.30 5.31
C VAL A 24 19.89 10.90 4.25
N ILE A 25 20.42 11.09 3.03
CA ILE A 25 19.73 11.62 1.87
C ILE A 25 19.90 10.63 0.72
N SER A 26 18.78 10.20 0.12
CA SER A 26 18.84 9.35 -1.07
C SER A 26 19.47 10.10 -2.26
N PRO A 27 20.09 9.40 -3.22
CA PRO A 27 20.71 10.04 -4.38
C PRO A 27 19.68 10.65 -5.35
N THR A 28 18.42 10.20 -5.29
CA THR A 28 17.34 10.62 -6.20
C THR A 28 15.99 10.46 -5.51
N PRO A 29 14.99 11.31 -5.79
CA PRO A 29 13.64 11.17 -5.22
C PRO A 29 12.80 10.09 -5.92
N CYS A 30 13.35 9.31 -6.85
CA CYS A 30 12.60 8.35 -7.65
C CYS A 30 13.09 6.91 -7.43
N LEU A 31 12.14 5.98 -7.47
CA LEU A 31 12.34 4.56 -7.24
C LEU A 31 11.78 3.73 -8.41
N LYS A 32 12.47 2.64 -8.73
CA LYS A 32 11.95 1.52 -9.51
C LYS A 32 11.77 0.33 -8.56
N ILE A 33 10.54 -0.09 -8.38
CA ILE A 33 10.15 -1.27 -7.61
C ILE A 33 9.94 -2.42 -8.61
N ARG A 34 10.33 -3.63 -8.23
CA ARG A 34 10.22 -4.85 -9.04
C ARG A 34 9.56 -5.95 -8.24
N ASN A 35 9.04 -6.94 -8.95
CA ASN A 35 8.38 -8.11 -8.40
C ASN A 35 7.10 -7.76 -7.63
N MET A 36 6.42 -6.68 -8.00
CA MET A 36 5.13 -6.31 -7.40
C MET A 36 3.96 -7.13 -7.96
N PHE A 37 4.08 -7.69 -9.15
CA PHE A 37 3.01 -8.46 -9.78
C PHE A 37 3.55 -9.39 -10.85
N ASP A 38 2.64 -10.18 -11.41
CA ASP A 38 2.88 -11.04 -12.56
C ASP A 38 1.83 -10.74 -13.65
N PRO A 39 2.23 -10.15 -14.79
CA PRO A 39 1.26 -9.75 -15.82
C PRO A 39 0.49 -10.93 -16.41
N ASP A 40 0.99 -12.17 -16.28
CA ASP A 40 0.32 -13.37 -16.76
C ASP A 40 -0.74 -13.90 -15.76
N VAL A 41 -0.66 -13.47 -14.50
CA VAL A 41 -1.59 -13.88 -13.42
C VAL A 41 -2.64 -12.81 -13.17
N GLU A 42 -2.27 -11.53 -13.25
CA GLU A 42 -3.16 -10.41 -12.93
C GLU A 42 -4.16 -10.12 -14.05
N THR A 43 -5.33 -10.74 -13.98
CA THR A 43 -6.40 -10.59 -15.00
C THR A 43 -7.59 -9.75 -14.55
N GLU A 44 -7.66 -9.34 -13.27
CA GLU A 44 -8.81 -8.63 -12.72
C GLU A 44 -8.84 -7.14 -13.12
N ASP A 45 -10.02 -6.61 -13.42
CA ASP A 45 -10.15 -5.18 -13.72
C ASP A 45 -9.71 -4.33 -12.52
N GLY A 46 -8.82 -3.38 -12.75
CA GLY A 46 -8.34 -2.49 -11.69
C GLY A 46 -7.23 -3.06 -10.79
N TRP A 47 -6.67 -4.24 -11.06
CA TRP A 47 -5.56 -4.80 -10.25
C TRP A 47 -4.40 -3.83 -10.02
N HIS A 48 -4.06 -3.06 -11.04
CA HIS A 48 -3.02 -2.04 -10.99
C HIS A 48 -3.30 -0.95 -9.97
N VAL A 49 -4.56 -0.56 -9.77
CA VAL A 49 -4.97 0.43 -8.75
C VAL A 49 -4.74 -0.15 -7.36
N MET A 50 -5.10 -1.43 -7.15
CA MET A 50 -4.86 -2.10 -5.86
C MET A 50 -3.36 -2.16 -5.51
N ILE A 51 -2.49 -2.36 -6.50
CA ILE A 51 -1.04 -2.32 -6.30
C ILE A 51 -0.55 -0.90 -5.99
N GLU A 52 -1.08 0.10 -6.70
CA GLU A 52 -0.75 1.51 -6.43
C GLU A 52 -1.14 1.89 -5.00
N ASP A 53 -2.35 1.54 -4.56
CA ASP A 53 -2.85 1.79 -3.22
C ASP A 53 -2.01 1.07 -2.17
N ALA A 54 -1.69 -0.21 -2.35
CA ALA A 54 -0.85 -0.94 -1.42
C ALA A 54 0.55 -0.32 -1.23
N ILE A 55 1.15 0.18 -2.31
CA ILE A 55 2.44 0.89 -2.24
C ILE A 55 2.28 2.24 -1.54
N LEU A 56 1.21 2.99 -1.84
CA LEU A 56 0.93 4.29 -1.24
C LEU A 56 0.69 4.17 0.26
N GLU A 57 -0.16 3.23 0.69
CA GLU A 57 -0.42 2.92 2.09
C GLU A 57 0.88 2.63 2.84
N LYS A 58 1.72 1.75 2.27
CA LYS A 58 3.02 1.40 2.89
C LYS A 58 3.98 2.58 2.97
N CYS A 59 3.98 3.45 1.97
CA CYS A 59 4.80 4.65 1.98
C CYS A 59 4.33 5.64 3.06
N ILE A 60 3.02 5.87 3.16
CA ILE A 60 2.41 6.82 4.10
C ILE A 60 2.56 6.34 5.54
N GLU A 61 2.37 5.04 5.80
CA GLU A 61 2.61 4.41 7.12
C GLU A 61 4.02 4.72 7.63
N ASN A 62 5.00 4.75 6.73
CA ASN A 62 6.40 5.04 7.04
C ASN A 62 6.79 6.52 6.89
N GLY A 63 5.83 7.42 6.66
CA GLY A 63 6.05 8.87 6.56
C GLY A 63 6.68 9.35 5.24
N ALA A 64 6.67 8.52 4.19
CA ALA A 64 7.16 8.90 2.87
C ALA A 64 6.07 9.61 2.05
N GLY A 65 6.35 10.82 1.56
CA GLY A 65 5.47 11.54 0.64
C GLY A 65 5.69 11.08 -0.81
N VAL A 66 4.65 10.54 -1.43
CA VAL A 66 4.64 10.15 -2.86
C VAL A 66 3.85 11.19 -3.64
N VAL A 67 4.37 11.66 -4.78
CA VAL A 67 3.71 12.66 -5.65
C VAL A 67 3.30 12.09 -6.99
N HIS A 68 3.89 10.97 -7.41
CA HIS A 68 3.51 10.28 -8.64
C HIS A 68 3.87 8.80 -8.53
N ILE A 69 2.96 7.95 -9.00
CA ILE A 69 3.13 6.50 -9.11
C ILE A 69 2.66 6.05 -10.49
N ALA A 70 3.32 5.04 -11.06
CA ALA A 70 2.90 4.44 -12.31
C ALA A 70 3.26 2.95 -12.36
N VAL A 71 2.25 2.11 -12.56
CA VAL A 71 2.41 0.67 -12.81
C VAL A 71 2.70 0.41 -14.29
N ASP A 72 3.80 -0.30 -14.57
CA ASP A 72 4.16 -0.72 -15.92
C ASP A 72 3.54 -2.07 -16.25
N LYS A 73 2.26 -2.08 -16.65
CA LYS A 73 1.47 -3.30 -16.93
C LYS A 73 2.13 -4.24 -17.95
N SER A 74 3.01 -3.72 -18.80
CA SER A 74 3.74 -4.51 -19.81
C SER A 74 5.02 -5.16 -19.29
N SER A 75 5.43 -4.88 -18.06
CA SER A 75 6.67 -5.38 -17.48
C SER A 75 6.52 -6.80 -16.97
N SER A 76 7.19 -7.75 -17.61
CA SER A 76 7.37 -9.13 -17.11
C SER A 76 8.08 -9.21 -15.75
N GLU A 77 8.81 -8.16 -15.35
CA GLU A 77 9.47 -8.07 -14.05
C GLU A 77 8.57 -7.49 -12.94
N GLY A 78 7.30 -7.20 -13.23
CA GLY A 78 6.36 -6.59 -12.26
C GLY A 78 6.82 -5.22 -11.77
N CYS A 79 7.12 -4.29 -12.70
CA CYS A 79 7.73 -3.00 -12.37
C CYS A 79 6.71 -1.92 -12.00
N VAL A 80 7.00 -1.18 -10.92
CA VAL A 80 6.28 0.03 -10.52
C VAL A 80 7.26 1.17 -10.30
N TYR A 81 6.87 2.38 -10.70
CA TYR A 81 7.73 3.56 -10.67
C TYR A 81 7.16 4.62 -9.74
N VAL A 82 7.93 5.03 -8.74
CA VAL A 82 7.49 6.00 -7.74
C VAL A 82 8.37 7.26 -7.78
N LYS A 83 7.75 8.44 -7.72
CA LYS A 83 8.39 9.73 -7.47
C LYS A 83 7.91 10.26 -6.12
N CYS A 84 8.84 10.56 -5.23
CA CYS A 84 8.58 11.19 -3.94
C CYS A 84 8.70 12.71 -4.02
N ASP A 85 8.13 13.40 -3.02
CA ASP A 85 8.25 14.87 -2.88
C ASP A 85 9.70 15.30 -2.56
N THR A 86 10.42 14.47 -1.81
CA THR A 86 11.76 14.74 -1.32
C THR A 86 12.67 13.53 -1.42
N HIS A 87 13.99 13.77 -1.41
CA HIS A 87 15.00 12.71 -1.34
C HIS A 87 14.89 11.91 -0.04
N SER A 88 14.56 12.56 1.09
CA SER A 88 14.37 11.89 2.37
C SER A 88 13.18 10.93 2.33
N SER A 89 12.05 11.33 1.72
CA SER A 89 10.88 10.47 1.54
C SER A 89 11.17 9.28 0.61
N ALA A 90 11.96 9.45 -0.45
CA ALA A 90 12.40 8.31 -1.26
C ALA A 90 13.27 7.33 -0.45
N GLY A 91 14.08 7.82 0.49
CA GLY A 91 14.83 6.96 1.40
C GLY A 91 13.94 6.20 2.39
N LEU A 92 12.88 6.83 2.89
CA LEU A 92 11.87 6.19 3.75
C LEU A 92 11.12 5.10 2.98
N ALA A 93 10.61 5.40 1.79
CA ALA A 93 9.91 4.46 0.91
C ALA A 93 10.81 3.28 0.50
N PHE A 94 12.10 3.53 0.20
CA PHE A 94 13.04 2.46 -0.09
C PHE A 94 13.14 1.46 1.06
N ARG A 95 13.29 1.95 2.30
CA ARG A 95 13.44 1.09 3.48
C ARG A 95 12.15 0.34 3.84
N SER A 96 10.99 0.91 3.55
CA SER A 96 9.70 0.27 3.86
C SER A 96 9.30 -0.78 2.84
N LEU A 97 9.75 -0.66 1.59
CA LEU A 97 9.36 -1.56 0.50
C LEU A 97 10.43 -2.63 0.21
N HIS A 98 11.72 -2.26 0.29
CA HIS A 98 12.80 -3.16 -0.10
C HIS A 98 12.95 -4.31 0.88
N GLY A 99 12.90 -5.55 0.36
CA GLY A 99 13.04 -6.75 1.16
C GLY A 99 11.74 -7.21 1.83
N CYS A 100 10.63 -6.50 1.63
CA CYS A 100 9.32 -6.97 2.04
C CYS A 100 8.78 -8.03 1.08
N TRP A 101 7.83 -8.82 1.57
CA TRP A 101 7.12 -9.81 0.76
C TRP A 101 5.78 -9.24 0.31
N PHE A 102 5.45 -9.44 -0.96
CA PHE A 102 4.19 -9.05 -1.57
C PHE A 102 3.72 -10.19 -2.46
N ASP A 103 2.54 -10.74 -2.16
CA ASP A 103 1.98 -11.90 -2.87
C ASP A 103 2.98 -13.07 -3.08
N GLY A 104 3.69 -13.44 -2.01
CA GLY A 104 4.70 -14.52 -2.06
C GLY A 104 5.96 -14.18 -2.86
N ARG A 105 6.18 -12.92 -3.24
CA ARG A 105 7.36 -12.44 -3.99
C ARG A 105 8.19 -11.48 -3.13
N LEU A 106 9.51 -11.60 -3.22
CA LEU A 106 10.43 -10.67 -2.55
C LEU A 106 10.59 -9.38 -3.37
N VAL A 107 10.21 -8.25 -2.77
CA VAL A 107 10.21 -6.95 -3.43
C VAL A 107 11.61 -6.35 -3.49
N ALA A 108 12.03 -5.97 -4.69
CA ALA A 108 13.31 -5.34 -4.95
C ALA A 108 13.14 -3.89 -5.38
N VAL A 109 13.85 -2.97 -4.72
CA VAL A 109 13.79 -1.53 -5.01
C VAL A 109 15.16 -1.04 -5.46
N LYS A 110 15.18 -0.17 -6.46
CA LYS A 110 16.38 0.55 -6.90
C LYS A 110 16.06 2.03 -7.11
N TYR A 111 17.04 2.89 -6.84
CA TYR A 111 16.94 4.30 -7.18
C TYR A 111 16.96 4.49 -8.70
N LEU A 112 16.14 5.43 -9.18
CA LEU A 112 16.09 5.84 -10.58
C LEU A 112 16.42 7.33 -10.67
N THR A 113 17.29 7.70 -11.61
CA THR A 113 17.58 9.13 -11.85
C THR A 113 16.31 9.87 -12.25
N LEU A 114 16.10 11.05 -11.65
CA LEU A 114 14.96 11.93 -11.95
C LEU A 114 14.79 12.16 -13.47
N LYS A 115 15.89 12.41 -14.18
CA LYS A 115 15.90 12.56 -15.65
C LYS A 115 15.27 11.38 -16.38
N ARG A 116 15.64 10.14 -16.02
CA ARG A 116 15.04 8.93 -16.64
C ARG A 116 13.57 8.75 -16.26
N TYR A 117 13.21 9.12 -15.03
CA TYR A 117 11.80 9.08 -14.60
C TYR A 117 10.95 10.01 -15.47
N HIS A 118 11.36 11.27 -15.63
CA HIS A 118 10.63 12.26 -16.43
C HIS A 118 10.63 11.97 -17.93
N GLN A 119 11.70 11.38 -18.47
CA GLN A 119 11.70 10.89 -19.85
C GLN A 119 10.63 9.83 -20.10
N ARG A 120 10.35 8.99 -19.10
CA ARG A 120 9.32 7.95 -19.20
C ARG A 120 7.93 8.47 -18.86
N PHE A 121 7.83 9.36 -17.88
CA PHE A 121 6.59 9.94 -17.38
C PHE A 121 6.69 11.48 -17.39
N PRO A 122 6.47 12.13 -18.54
CA PRO A 122 6.54 13.58 -18.65
C PRO A 122 5.53 14.29 -17.74
N VAL A 123 4.35 13.69 -17.54
CA VAL A 123 3.30 14.21 -16.62
C VAL A 123 3.79 14.36 -15.18
N ALA A 124 4.82 13.59 -14.78
CA ALA A 124 5.39 13.67 -13.44
C ALA A 124 6.36 14.85 -13.27
N LEU A 125 6.60 15.68 -14.29
CA LEU A 125 7.41 16.90 -14.17
C LEU A 125 6.75 17.89 -13.21
N GLU A 126 5.45 18.11 -13.38
CA GLU A 126 4.66 19.10 -12.65
C GLU A 126 4.01 18.52 -11.38
N ALA A 127 4.10 17.21 -11.17
CA ALA A 127 3.56 16.55 -9.98
C ALA A 127 4.30 16.97 -8.70
N THR A 128 3.63 17.76 -7.87
CA THR A 128 4.12 18.24 -6.56
C THR A 128 3.18 17.93 -5.40
N GLU A 129 1.91 17.60 -5.69
CA GLU A 129 0.93 17.27 -4.66
C GLU A 129 1.08 15.83 -4.19
N ARG A 130 0.94 15.61 -2.87
CA ARG A 130 1.04 14.27 -2.29
C ARG A 130 -0.19 13.45 -2.64
N LEU A 131 0.03 12.23 -3.11
CA LEU A 131 -1.01 11.25 -3.38
C LEU A 131 -1.47 10.59 -2.07
N ASN A 132 -2.77 10.33 -1.99
CA ASN A 132 -3.38 9.50 -0.97
C ASN A 132 -3.89 8.21 -1.64
N PRO A 133 -3.92 7.07 -0.93
CA PRO A 133 -4.50 5.85 -1.47
C PRO A 133 -5.96 6.09 -1.82
N SER A 134 -6.40 5.51 -2.93
CA SER A 134 -7.82 5.45 -3.28
C SER A 134 -8.49 4.61 -2.20
N GLY A 135 -9.39 5.20 -1.42
CA GLY A 135 -9.84 4.67 -0.12
C GLY A 135 -10.67 3.38 -0.20
N SER A 136 -10.08 2.27 -0.61
CA SER A 136 -10.66 0.95 -0.52
C SER A 136 -9.89 0.10 0.49
N SER A 137 -10.00 0.47 1.76
CA SER A 137 -9.65 -0.42 2.87
C SER A 137 -10.71 -1.53 2.94
N PRO A 138 -10.40 -2.84 2.74
CA PRO A 138 -11.34 -3.89 3.06
C PRO A 138 -11.06 -4.35 4.49
N SER A 139 -11.38 -3.52 5.48
CA SER A 139 -11.78 -3.97 6.84
C SER A 139 -11.91 -2.83 7.84
N SER A 140 -13.02 -2.90 8.58
CA SER A 140 -13.32 -2.27 9.88
C SER A 140 -13.53 -0.74 9.87
N LEU A 141 -14.69 -0.19 10.23
CA LEU A 141 -15.66 -0.64 11.22
C LEU A 141 -17.09 -0.42 10.69
N VAL A 142 -17.84 -1.51 10.51
CA VAL A 142 -19.25 -1.46 10.93
C VAL A 142 -19.19 -1.33 12.44
N THR A 143 -19.55 -0.17 12.98
CA THR A 143 -19.93 -0.08 14.37
C THR A 143 -21.16 -0.97 14.52
N PHE A 144 -20.95 -2.17 15.08
CA PHE A 144 -22.04 -2.86 15.76
C PHE A 144 -22.41 -1.96 16.94
N ASP A 145 -23.46 -1.17 16.78
CA ASP A 145 -24.08 -0.44 17.87
C ASP A 145 -24.47 -1.48 18.95
N PRO A 146 -23.93 -1.41 20.18
CA PRO A 146 -24.21 -2.40 21.22
C PRO A 146 -25.56 -2.17 21.93
N ASP A 147 -26.46 -1.37 21.36
CA ASP A 147 -27.64 -0.84 22.06
C ASP A 147 -28.99 -1.37 21.51
N GLU A 148 -28.98 -2.39 20.64
CA GLU A 148 -30.17 -3.20 20.38
C GLU A 148 -30.16 -4.42 21.30
N ALA A 149 -30.44 -4.19 22.58
CA ALA A 149 -30.96 -5.22 23.45
C ALA A 149 -32.43 -5.45 23.07
N GLU A 150 -32.66 -6.58 22.42
CA GLU A 150 -33.96 -7.22 22.27
C GLU A 150 -34.54 -7.52 23.67
N ASP A 151 -35.57 -6.78 24.08
CA ASP A 151 -36.52 -7.25 25.09
C ASP A 151 -37.82 -7.63 24.35
N GLU A 152 -37.78 -8.76 23.64
CA GLU A 152 -38.98 -9.56 23.38
C GLU A 152 -39.28 -10.38 24.64
N GLU A 153 -40.27 -9.94 25.44
CA GLU A 153 -41.04 -10.87 26.27
C GLU A 153 -42.50 -10.86 25.83
N ASP A 154 -42.82 -11.86 25.02
CA ASP A 154 -44.18 -12.34 24.78
C ASP A 154 -44.79 -12.89 26.07
N ILE A 155 -45.82 -12.22 26.61
CA ILE A 155 -46.86 -12.90 27.40
C ILE A 155 -48.22 -12.47 26.83
N ASN A 156 -48.67 -13.22 25.82
CA ASN A 156 -50.08 -13.39 25.54
C ASN A 156 -50.62 -14.50 26.46
N ASP A 157 -51.58 -14.21 27.33
CA ASP A 157 -52.94 -14.74 27.22
C ASP A 157 -53.80 -14.29 28.41
N SER A 158 -55.05 -14.01 28.07
CA SER A 158 -56.26 -14.23 28.87
C SER A 158 -56.13 -14.74 30.32
N ASP A 159 -56.78 -13.99 31.19
CA ASP A 159 -57.51 -14.36 32.41
C ASP A 159 -57.00 -13.79 33.74
N ILE A 160 -58.01 -13.37 34.53
CA ILE A 160 -58.05 -13.10 35.98
C ILE A 160 -57.75 -11.64 36.39
N GLU A 161 -58.62 -10.93 37.11
CA GLU A 161 -59.79 -11.29 37.94
C GLU A 161 -60.68 -10.03 38.01
N ALA A 162 -61.99 -10.09 37.76
CA ALA A 162 -63.06 -10.35 38.73
C ALA A 162 -62.93 -9.63 40.09
N TYR A 163 -64.03 -8.95 40.43
CA TYR A 163 -64.41 -8.22 41.66
C TYR A 163 -63.97 -6.76 41.83
#